data_AF-A0AAW7QD50-F1
#
_entry.id   AF-A0AAW7QD50-F1
#
_cell.length_a   1.000
_cell.length_b   1.000
_cell.length_c   1.000
_cell.angle_alpha   90.00
_cell.angle_beta   90.00
_cell.angle_gamma   90.00
#
_symmetry.space_group_name_H-M   'P 1'
#
loop_
_entity.id
_entity.type
_entity.pdbx_description
1 polymer ?
#
loop_
_entity_poly.entity_id
_entity_poly.type
_entity_poly.pdbx_seq_one_letter_code
_entity_poly.pdbx_strand_id
1 'polypeptide(L)' 'YIQFKRALLYVHFGSSVLIMFFLMDFVYSALIAVKGNLKGLITGKYPREYLEQLAPDVLSDIEKREGKVK' A
#
# COMPACT_ATOMS: atom_id res chain seq x y z
N TYR A 1 -4.02 -41.66 -10.86
CA TYR A 1 -2.82 -40.83 -10.63
C TYR A 1 -2.65 -39.70 -11.66
N ILE A 2 -2.73 -39.97 -12.97
CA ILE A 2 -2.52 -38.94 -14.02
C ILE A 2 -3.57 -37.80 -13.99
N GLN A 3 -4.84 -38.11 -13.73
CA GLN A 3 -5.90 -37.08 -13.69
C GLN A 3 -5.67 -36.06 -12.57
N PHE A 4 -5.20 -36.52 -11.40
CA PHE A 4 -4.89 -35.67 -10.26
C PHE A 4 -3.73 -34.72 -10.59
N LYS A 5 -2.65 -35.23 -11.20
CA LYS A 5 -1.53 -34.38 -11.65
C LYS A 5 -1.97 -33.30 -12.64
N ARG A 6 -2.87 -33.64 -13.57
CA ARG A 6 -3.40 -32.68 -14.53
C ARG A 6 -4.27 -31.61 -13.87
N ALA A 7 -5.12 -31.99 -12.93
CA ALA A 7 -5.92 -31.04 -12.15
C ALA A 7 -5.01 -30.08 -11.36
N LEU A 8 -3.97 -30.61 -10.72
CA LEU A 8 -2.98 -29.81 -9.99
C LEU A 8 -2.26 -28.82 -10.91
N LEU A 9 -1.92 -29.26 -12.12
CA LEU A 9 -1.31 -28.40 -13.13
C LEU A 9 -2.23 -27.24 -13.53
N TYR A 10 -3.52 -27.53 -13.76
CA TYR A 10 -4.50 -26.48 -14.10
C TYR A 10 -4.76 -25.52 -12.95
N VAL A 11 -4.86 -26.02 -11.72
CA VAL A 11 -5.01 -25.17 -10.54
C VAL A 11 -3.78 -24.30 -10.34
N HIS A 12 -2.58 -24.84 -10.50
CA HIS A 12 -1.33 -24.07 -10.38
C HIS A 12 -1.27 -22.96 -11.43
N PHE A 13 -1.48 -23.27 -12.72
CA PHE A 13 -1.46 -22.25 -13.76
C PHE A 13 -2.58 -21.22 -13.61
N GLY A 14 -3.81 -21.66 -13.32
CA GLY A 14 -4.95 -20.77 -13.11
C GLY A 14 -4.74 -19.82 -11.93
N SER A 15 -4.26 -20.36 -10.80
CA SER A 15 -3.98 -19.55 -9.60
C SER A 15 -2.83 -18.59 -9.83
N SER A 16 -1.77 -19.00 -10.54
CA SER A 16 -0.64 -18.13 -10.87
C SER A 16 -1.07 -16.94 -11.72
N VAL A 17 -1.98 -17.11 -12.69
CA VAL A 17 -2.51 -15.99 -13.49
C VAL A 17 -3.34 -15.05 -12.62
N LEU A 18 -4.22 -15.57 -11.76
CA LEU A 18 -5.01 -14.74 -10.84
C LEU A 18 -4.13 -13.96 -9.87
N ILE A 19 -3.14 -14.60 -9.26
CA ILE A 19 -2.18 -13.94 -8.37
C ILE A 19 -1.40 -12.86 -9.12
N MET A 20 -0.93 -13.15 -10.35
CA MET A 20 -0.17 -12.18 -11.15
C MET A 20 -1.03 -10.95 -11.51
N PHE A 21 -2.32 -11.14 -11.80
CA PHE A 21 -3.24 -10.04 -12.07
C PHE A 21 -3.33 -9.08 -10.86
N PHE A 22 -3.60 -9.62 -9.67
CA PHE A 22 -3.65 -8.80 -8.45
C PHE A 22 -2.29 -8.21 -8.06
N LEU A 23 -1.20 -8.95 -8.28
CA LEU A 23 0.15 -8.47 -7.99
C LEU A 23 0.49 -7.25 -8.84
N MET A 24 0.17 -7.28 -10.14
CA MET A 24 0.41 -6.15 -11.04
C MET A 24 -0.43 -4.93 -10.64
N ASP A 25 -1.69 -5.13 -10.27
CA ASP A 25 -2.57 -4.06 -9.78
C ASP A 25 -2.07 -3.46 -8.46
N PHE A 26 -1.60 -4.31 -7.54
CA PHE A 26 -0.97 -3.88 -6.30
C PHE A 26 0.31 -3.09 -6.55
N VAL A 27 1.22 -3.58 -7.39
CA VAL A 27 2.48 -2.89 -7.72
C VAL A 27 2.19 -1.54 -8.37
N TYR A 28 1.26 -1.49 -9.32
CA TYR A 28 0.85 -0.24 -9.95
C TYR A 28 0.29 0.75 -8.92
N SER A 29 -0.65 0.31 -8.09
CA SER A 29 -1.28 1.13 -7.06
C SER A 29 -0.27 1.63 -6.03
N ALA A 30 0.64 0.76 -5.58
CA ALA A 30 1.72 1.12 -4.67
C ALA A 30 2.66 2.16 -5.30
N LEU A 31 3.06 1.98 -6.56
CA LEU A 31 3.91 2.94 -7.27
C LEU A 31 3.22 4.30 -7.44
N ILE A 32 1.93 4.33 -7.76
CA ILE A 32 1.16 5.59 -7.89
C ILE A 32 0.98 6.27 -6.53
N ALA A 33 0.59 5.52 -5.50
CA ALA A 33 0.43 6.04 -4.14
C ALA A 33 1.74 6.63 -3.59
N VAL A 34 2.85 5.93 -3.85
CA VAL A 34 4.18 6.38 -3.45
C VAL A 34 4.67 7.52 -4.34
N LYS A 35 4.37 7.57 -5.64
CA LYS A 35 4.77 8.67 -6.54
C LYS A 35 4.25 10.04 -6.09
N GLY A 36 3.03 10.11 -5.57
CA GLY A 36 2.47 11.35 -4.99
C GLY A 36 3.09 11.74 -3.64
N ASN A 37 3.66 10.79 -2.91
CA ASN A 37 4.12 10.96 -1.53
C ASN A 37 5.59 10.55 -1.30
N LEU A 38 6.37 10.45 -2.38
CA LEU A 38 7.70 9.85 -2.42
C LEU A 38 8.69 10.69 -1.61
N LYS A 39 8.50 12.02 -1.66
CA LYS A 39 9.23 12.98 -0.84
C LYS A 39 8.88 12.84 0.65
N GLY A 40 7.62 12.56 0.99
CA GLY A 40 7.19 12.34 2.38
C GLY A 40 7.70 11.02 2.96
N LEU A 41 7.71 9.96 2.16
CA LEU A 41 8.29 8.66 2.52
C LEU A 41 9.81 8.72 2.72
N ILE A 42 10.54 9.40 1.84
CA ILE A 42 12.01 9.55 1.95
C ILE A 42 12.39 10.49 3.11
N THR A 43 11.62 11.55 3.35
CA THR A 43 11.94 12.53 4.41
C THR A 43 11.36 12.15 5.78
N GLY A 44 10.50 11.14 5.86
CA GLY A 44 9.72 10.80 7.04
C GLY A 44 8.69 11.86 7.45
N LYS A 45 8.50 12.91 6.64
CA LYS A 45 7.57 14.01 6.89
C LYS A 45 6.36 13.85 5.98
N TYR A 46 5.28 13.32 6.52
CA TYR A 46 4.00 13.28 5.82
C TYR A 46 3.40 14.69 5.68
N PRO A 47 2.78 15.03 4.54
CA PRO A 47 2.07 16.31 4.41
C PRO A 47 0.89 16.35 5.39
N ARG A 48 0.62 17.53 5.97
CA ARG A 48 -0.42 17.69 7.02
C ARG A 48 -1.80 17.20 6.56
N GLU A 49 -2.18 17.49 5.32
CA GLU A 49 -3.45 17.07 4.72
C GLU A 49 -3.64 15.54 4.70
N TYR A 50 -2.56 14.78 4.53
CA TYR A 50 -2.63 13.31 4.59
C TYR A 50 -2.73 12.79 6.02
N LEU A 51 -2.09 13.48 6.98
CA LEU A 51 -2.19 13.13 8.39
C LEU A 51 -3.60 13.41 8.94
N GLU A 52 -4.28 14.46 8.46
CA GLU A 52 -5.69 14.73 8.81
C GLU A 52 -6.62 13.56 8.43
N GLN A 53 -6.37 12.90 7.30
CA GLN A 53 -7.20 11.80 6.81
C GLN A 53 -6.81 10.43 7.39
N LEU A 54 -5.51 10.19 7.59
CA LEU A 54 -4.99 8.86 7.93
C LEU A 54 -4.77 8.65 9.42
N ALA A 55 -4.34 9.69 10.14
CA ALA A 55 -3.94 9.63 11.54
C ALA A 55 -4.08 11.02 12.21
N PRO A 56 -5.33 11.49 12.44
CA PRO A 56 -5.59 12.83 12.98
C PRO A 56 -5.04 13.01 14.40
N ASP A 57 -4.90 11.91 15.15
CA ASP A 57 -4.26 11.83 16.46
C ASP A 57 -2.77 12.20 16.40
N VAL A 58 -2.02 11.63 15.45
CA VAL A 58 -0.59 11.94 15.25
C VAL A 58 -0.40 13.39 14.82
N LEU A 59 -1.31 13.92 14.00
CA LEU A 59 -1.28 15.34 13.62
C LEU A 59 -1.47 16.25 14.83
N SER A 60 -2.44 15.95 15.69
CA SER A 60 -2.70 16.74 16.90
C SER A 60 -1.49 16.76 17.85
N ASP A 61 -0.78 15.64 17.96
CA ASP A 61 0.46 15.53 18.74
C ASP A 61 1.60 16.35 18.13
N ILE A 62 1.70 16.39 16.79
CA ILE A 62 2.68 17.22 16.09
C ILE A 62 2.38 18.71 16.32
N GLU A 63 1.12 19.14 16.20
CA GLU A 63 0.72 20.53 16.41
C GLU A 63 0.91 21.01 17.85
N LYS A 64 0.67 20.12 18.82
CA LYS A 64 0.93 20.36 20.23
C LYS A 64 2.42 20.49 20.53
N ARG A 65 3.27 19.68 19.88
CA ARG A 65 4.75 19.79 19.96
C ARG A 65 5.30 21.05 19.27
N GLU A 66 4.68 21.48 18.18
CA GLU A 66 5.02 22.72 17.48
C GLU A 66 4.47 23.99 18.16
N GLY A 67 3.71 23.84 19.26
CA GLY A 67 3.17 24.96 20.04
C GLY A 67 2.07 25.76 19.32
N LYS A 68 1.43 25.18 18.30
CA LYS A 68 0.35 25.82 17.52
C LYS A 68 -1.03 25.70 18.15
N VAL A 69 -1.20 24.74 19.06
CA VAL A 69 -2.40 24.59 19.90
C VAL A 69 -1.98 24.68 21.36
N LYS A 70 -2.59 25.60 22.10
CA LYS A 70 -2.41 25.76 23.55
C LYS A 70 -3.12 24.65 24.31
#